data_AF-A0A8J8HPL9-F1
#
_entry.id   AF-A0A8J8HPL9-F1
#
_cell.length_a   1.000
_cell.length_b   1.000
_cell.length_c   1.000
_cell.angle_alpha   90.00
_cell.angle_beta   90.00
_cell.angle_gamma   90.00
#
_symmetry.space_group_name_H-M   'P 1'
#
loop_
_entity.id
_entity.type
_entity.pdbx_description
1 polymer ?
#
loop_
_entity_poly.entity_id
_entity_poly.type
_entity_poly.pdbx_seq_one_letter_code
_entity_poly.pdbx_strand_id
1 'polypeptide(L)'
;MYTITYNDMTFTVEPRGDRWDISYALPNGSSAIAGAGLFAGLPGNEAAARALALIKTIFPVGIKSVGPDVSHPNTIGDLKIVGPDVTHPNFIYWNKDSVSCPVQL
;
A
#
# COMPACT_ATOMS: atom_id res chain seq x y z
N MET A 1 11.15 -4.77 -17.18
CA MET A 1 11.41 -4.09 -15.90
C MET A 1 11.60 -2.62 -16.19
N TYR A 2 10.92 -1.74 -15.43
CA TYR A 2 11.05 -0.29 -15.54
C TYR A 2 11.38 0.30 -14.17
N THR A 3 12.24 1.30 -14.16
CA THR A 3 12.59 2.04 -12.94
C THR A 3 12.01 3.44 -13.04
N ILE A 4 11.30 3.88 -11.99
CA ILE A 4 10.65 5.17 -11.91
C ILE A 4 11.13 5.86 -10.64
N THR A 5 11.69 7.06 -10.79
CA THR A 5 12.05 7.90 -9.63
C THR A 5 10.97 8.95 -9.42
N TYR A 6 10.43 9.02 -8.20
CA TYR A 6 9.43 10.01 -7.83
C TYR A 6 9.47 10.27 -6.32
N ASN A 7 9.41 11.55 -5.93
CA ASN A 7 9.40 11.98 -4.53
C ASN A 7 10.58 11.40 -3.71
N ASP A 8 11.79 11.45 -4.27
CA ASP A 8 13.03 10.88 -3.72
C ASP A 8 12.99 9.37 -3.42
N MET A 9 12.01 8.67 -3.98
CA MET A 9 11.85 7.23 -3.90
C MET A 9 12.09 6.60 -5.28
N THR A 10 12.67 5.41 -5.27
CA THR A 10 12.85 4.59 -6.48
C THR A 10 11.83 3.45 -6.46
N PHE A 11 11.01 3.42 -7.51
CA PHE A 11 10.03 2.39 -7.77
C PHE A 11 10.51 1.49 -8.89
N THR A 12 10.20 0.21 -8.77
CA THR A 12 10.47 -0.81 -9.78
C THR A 12 9.15 -1.42 -10.23
N VAL A 13 8.94 -1.45 -11.54
CA VAL A 13 7.77 -2.05 -12.18
C VAL A 13 8.21 -3.32 -12.91
N GLU A 14 7.75 -4.46 -12.41
CA GLU A 14 8.21 -5.78 -12.86
C GLU A 14 7.03 -6.60 -13.41
N PRO A 15 7.24 -7.32 -14.52
CA PRO A 15 6.21 -8.22 -15.04
C PRO A 15 6.09 -9.44 -14.12
N ARG A 16 4.85 -9.87 -13.90
CA ARG A 16 4.47 -11.09 -13.18
C ARG A 16 3.39 -11.81 -13.98
N GLY A 17 3.82 -12.72 -14.86
CA GLY A 17 2.92 -13.38 -15.81
C GLY A 17 2.36 -12.37 -16.82
N ASP A 18 1.03 -12.29 -16.91
CA ASP A 18 0.30 -11.32 -17.73
C ASP A 18 0.05 -9.98 -17.01
N ARG A 19 0.55 -9.82 -15.78
CA ARG A 19 0.32 -8.67 -14.89
C ARG A 19 1.64 -7.99 -14.49
N TRP A 20 1.52 -6.94 -13.69
CA TRP A 20 2.63 -6.11 -13.26
C TRP A 20 2.58 -5.83 -11.75
N ASP A 21 3.74 -5.92 -11.11
CA ASP A 21 3.94 -5.57 -9.70
C ASP A 21 4.76 -4.26 -9.64
N ILE A 22 4.47 -3.42 -8.64
CA ILE A 22 5.20 -2.18 -8.34
C ILE A 22 5.78 -2.34 -6.94
N SER A 23 7.10 -2.27 -6.85
CA SER A 23 7.84 -2.28 -5.58
C SER A 23 8.64 -1.00 -5.41
N TYR A 24 9.09 -0.71 -4.18
CA TYR A 24 9.97 0.41 -3.88
C TYR A 24 10.92 0.09 -2.75
N ALA A 25 12.07 0.75 -2.74
CA ALA A 25 13.05 0.62 -1.68
C ALA A 25 12.67 1.47 -0.46
N LEU A 26 12.88 0.90 0.73
CA LEU A 26 12.77 1.58 2.01
C LEU A 26 14.15 2.06 2.48
N PRO A 27 14.24 3.10 3.33
CA PRO A 27 15.51 3.64 3.82
C PRO A 27 16.40 2.64 4.58
N ASN A 28 15.80 1.58 5.14
CA ASN A 28 16.49 0.51 5.85
C ASN A 28 17.10 -0.56 4.90
N GLY A 29 17.04 -0.35 3.58
CA GLY A 29 17.53 -1.29 2.56
C GLY A 29 16.56 -2.43 2.23
N SER A 30 15.41 -2.54 2.90
CA SER A 30 14.35 -3.48 2.53
C SER A 30 13.49 -2.94 1.39
N SER A 31 12.64 -3.78 0.80
CA SER A 31 11.68 -3.37 -0.24
C SER A 31 10.24 -3.61 0.22
N ALA A 32 9.32 -2.80 -0.30
CA ALA A 32 7.89 -2.93 -0.07
C ALA A 32 7.13 -2.95 -1.40
N ILE A 33 5.92 -3.50 -1.39
CA ILE A 33 5.04 -3.57 -2.55
C ILE A 33 4.06 -2.40 -2.50
N ALA A 34 4.10 -1.52 -3.50
CA ALA A 34 3.12 -0.46 -3.70
C ALA A 34 1.84 -0.97 -4.38
N GLY A 35 1.95 -2.05 -5.18
CA GLY A 35 0.81 -2.74 -5.76
C GLY A 35 1.22 -4.03 -6.45
N ALA A 36 0.35 -5.05 -6.43
CA ALA A 36 0.62 -6.35 -7.05
C ALA A 36 -0.52 -6.76 -7.98
N GLY A 37 -0.19 -7.48 -9.05
CA GLY A 37 -1.15 -8.06 -9.98
C GLY A 37 -1.90 -7.02 -10.83
N LEU A 38 -1.26 -5.88 -11.12
CA LEU A 38 -1.85 -4.75 -11.83
C LEU A 38 -1.80 -4.93 -13.35
N PHE A 39 -2.56 -4.10 -14.08
CA PHE A 39 -2.39 -3.87 -15.52
C PHE A 39 -2.38 -5.12 -16.40
N ALA A 40 -3.28 -6.07 -16.12
CA ALA A 40 -3.36 -7.34 -16.84
C ALA A 40 -3.44 -7.14 -18.37
N GLY A 41 -2.61 -7.86 -19.11
CA GLY A 41 -2.56 -7.84 -20.57
C GLY A 41 -1.95 -6.59 -21.20
N LEU A 42 -1.45 -5.63 -20.41
CA LEU A 42 -0.85 -4.42 -20.97
C LEU A 42 0.61 -4.62 -21.36
N PRO A 43 1.05 -4.02 -22.49
CA PRO A 43 2.46 -3.97 -22.85
C PRO A 43 3.23 -3.09 -21.87
N GLY A 44 4.53 -3.34 -21.75
CA GLY A 44 5.36 -2.75 -20.69
C GLY A 44 5.41 -1.21 -20.68
N ASN A 45 5.38 -0.57 -21.86
CA ASN A 45 5.35 0.88 -21.97
C ASN A 45 4.06 1.49 -21.40
N GLU A 46 2.92 0.87 -21.66
CA GLU A 46 1.64 1.30 -21.10
C GLU A 46 1.53 1.00 -19.61
N ALA A 47 2.01 -0.17 -19.18
CA ALA A 47 2.06 -0.53 -17.77
C ALA A 47 2.94 0.46 -16.97
N ALA A 48 4.09 0.87 -17.51
CA ALA A 48 4.95 1.87 -16.88
C ALA A 48 4.30 3.25 -16.78
N ALA A 49 3.60 3.70 -17.83
CA ALA A 49 2.88 4.97 -17.81
C ALA A 49 1.75 4.97 -16.76
N ARG A 50 0.97 3.88 -16.69
CA ARG A 50 -0.08 3.72 -15.68
C ARG A 50 0.49 3.55 -14.27
N ALA A 51 1.63 2.87 -14.12
CA ALA A 51 2.34 2.76 -12.86
C ALA A 51 2.78 4.13 -12.34
N LEU A 52 3.36 5.00 -13.18
CA LEU A 52 3.73 6.36 -12.78
C LEU A 52 2.52 7.16 -12.29
N ALA A 53 1.39 7.08 -13.01
CA ALA A 53 0.16 7.77 -12.61
C ALA A 53 -0.32 7.27 -11.23
N LEU A 54 -0.32 5.96 -11.01
CA LEU A 54 -0.70 5.35 -9.74
C LEU A 54 0.27 5.72 -8.61
N ILE A 55 1.58 5.70 -8.86
CA ILE A 55 2.61 6.12 -7.88
C ILE A 55 2.35 7.55 -7.41
N LYS A 56 2.07 8.48 -8.33
CA LYS A 56 1.74 9.88 -7.98
C LYS A 56 0.48 10.00 -7.13
N THR A 57 -0.49 9.11 -7.31
CA THR A 57 -1.72 9.08 -6.51
C THR A 57 -1.49 8.49 -5.12
N ILE A 58 -0.68 7.43 -4.99
CA ILE A 58 -0.42 6.74 -3.71
C ILE A 58 0.59 7.50 -2.84
N PHE A 59 1.56 8.19 -3.46
CA PHE A 59 2.64 8.90 -2.79
C PHE A 59 2.60 10.41 -3.10
N PRO A 60 1.53 11.13 -2.77
CA PRO A 60 1.46 12.56 -3.07
C PRO A 60 2.59 13.35 -2.40
N VAL A 61 3.09 14.37 -3.09
CA VAL A 61 4.20 15.20 -2.59
C VAL A 61 3.87 15.79 -1.22
N GLY A 62 4.80 15.68 -0.28
CA GLY A 62 4.64 16.19 1.09
C GLY A 62 3.86 15.27 2.03
N ILE A 63 3.36 14.12 1.57
CA ILE A 63 2.68 13.13 2.41
C ILE A 63 3.42 11.79 2.31
N LYS A 64 3.73 11.19 3.46
CA LYS A 64 4.34 9.87 3.53
C LYS A 64 3.24 8.82 3.65
N SER A 65 3.05 8.01 2.61
CA SER A 65 2.24 6.80 2.69
C SER A 65 3.00 5.75 3.51
N VAL A 66 2.50 5.46 4.70
CA VAL A 66 3.01 4.40 5.57
C VAL A 66 2.02 3.25 5.46
N GLY A 67 2.50 2.06 5.09
CA GLY A 67 1.67 0.85 5.12
C GLY A 67 1.08 0.63 6.51
N PRO A 68 0.00 -0.15 6.65
CA PRO A 68 -0.62 -0.38 7.94
C PRO A 68 0.41 -1.04 8.87
N ASP A 69 0.89 -0.28 9.86
CA ASP A 69 1.50 -0.85 11.03
C ASP A 69 0.36 -1.49 11.82
N VAL A 70 0.12 -2.78 11.59
CA VAL A 70 -0.90 -3.52 12.34
C VAL A 70 -0.46 -3.80 13.78
N SER A 71 0.83 -3.58 14.10
CA SER A 71 1.35 -3.70 15.47
C SER A 71 1.23 -2.41 16.28
N HIS A 72 1.12 -1.25 15.64
CA HIS A 72 0.99 0.04 16.32
C HIS A 72 -0.08 0.94 15.69
N PRO A 73 -0.96 1.56 16.50
CA PRO A 73 -1.94 2.52 16.01
C PRO A 73 -1.30 3.71 15.29
N ASN A 74 -1.83 4.06 14.12
CA ASN A 74 -1.43 5.27 13.39
C ASN A 74 -1.99 6.51 14.09
N THR A 75 -1.19 7.57 14.23
CA THR A 75 -1.63 8.83 14.85
C THR A 75 -1.62 9.99 13.86
N ILE A 76 -2.72 10.77 13.80
CA ILE A 76 -2.83 12.03 13.06
C ILE A 76 -3.23 13.13 14.05
N GLY A 77 -2.25 13.90 14.54
CA GLY A 77 -2.47 14.79 15.68
C GLY A 77 -2.95 13.99 16.89
N ASP A 78 -4.10 14.37 17.47
CA ASP A 78 -4.73 13.64 18.58
C ASP A 78 -5.58 12.43 18.13
N LEU A 79 -5.79 12.25 16.82
CA LEU A 79 -6.59 11.14 16.30
C LEU A 79 -5.76 9.86 16.25
N LYS A 80 -6.22 8.83 16.97
CA LYS A 80 -5.66 7.47 16.94
C LYS A 80 -6.46 6.57 16.01
N ILE A 81 -5.85 6.10 14.95
CA ILE A 81 -6.40 5.14 13.99
C ILE A 81 -5.82 3.76 14.31
N VAL A 82 -6.65 2.90 14.90
CA VAL A 82 -6.27 1.52 15.22
C VAL A 82 -6.56 0.65 13.99
N GLY A 83 -5.52 -0.01 13.46
CA GLY A 83 -5.66 -0.95 12.35
C GLY A 83 -6.51 -2.17 12.72
N PRO A 84 -7.07 -2.88 11.73
CA PRO A 84 -7.80 -4.12 12.00
C PRO A 84 -6.87 -5.16 12.59
N ASP A 85 -7.33 -5.89 13.62
CA ASP A 85 -6.63 -7.08 14.10
C ASP A 85 -6.63 -8.13 12.98
N VAL A 86 -5.45 -8.41 12.42
CA VAL A 86 -5.28 -9.40 11.35
C VAL A 86 -5.17 -10.83 11.88
N THR A 87 -5.05 -11.02 13.20
CA THR A 87 -5.10 -12.34 13.84
C THR A 87 -6.53 -12.83 14.07
N HIS A 88 -7.49 -11.90 14.12
CA HIS A 88 -8.92 -12.16 14.16
C HIS A 88 -9.61 -11.27 13.13
N PRO A 89 -9.86 -11.74 11.89
CA PRO A 89 -10.42 -10.89 10.84
C PRO A 89 -11.71 -10.22 11.30
N ASN A 90 -11.63 -8.90 11.55
CA ASN A 90 -12.79 -8.09 11.91
C ASN A 90 -13.63 -7.87 10.64
N PHE A 91 -14.71 -8.63 10.51
CA PHE A 91 -15.71 -8.40 9.48
C PHE A 91 -16.38 -7.04 9.71
N ILE A 92 -16.29 -6.13 8.74
CA ILE A 92 -17.07 -4.88 8.75
C ILE A 92 -18.52 -5.25 8.42
N TYR A 93 -19.38 -5.24 9.44
CA TYR A 93 -20.82 -5.40 9.28
C TYR A 93 -21.45 -4.02 9.07
N TRP A 94 -21.70 -3.65 7.81
CA TRP A 94 -22.27 -2.34 7.41
C TRP A 94 -23.67 -2.04 7.98
N ASN A 95 -24.31 -3.02 8.60
CA ASN A 95 -25.64 -2.95 9.22
C ASN A 95 -25.60 -3.18 10.75
N LYS A 96 -24.42 -3.19 11.37
CA LYS A 96 -24.27 -3.28 12.82
C LYS A 96 -23.40 -2.14 13.32
N ASP A 97 -23.97 -1.29 14.16
CA ASP A 97 -23.19 -0.44 15.05
C ASP A 97 -22.56 -1.32 16.13
N SER A 98 -21.26 -1.65 16.02
CA SER A 98 -20.53 -2.04 17.22
C SER A 98 -19.04 -1.78 17.12
N VAL A 99 -18.59 -0.77 17.87
CA VAL A 99 -17.28 -0.76 18.52
C VAL A 99 -17.35 -1.67 19.75
N SER A 100 -17.03 -2.94 19.59
CA SER A 100 -16.76 -3.81 20.75
C SER A 100 -15.32 -4.27 20.71
N CYS A 101 -14.55 -3.87 21.72
CA CYS A 101 -13.21 -4.38 21.98
C CYS A 101 -13.30 -5.88 22.33
N PRO A 102 -12.45 -6.77 21.77
CA PRO A 102 -12.43 -8.16 22.18
C PRO A 102 -12.08 -8.28 23.67
N VAL A 103 -12.80 -9.15 24.39
CA VAL A 103 -12.45 -9.53 25.76
C VAL A 103 -11.42 -10.65 25.68
N GLN A 104 -10.26 -10.46 26.30
CA GLN A 104 -9.15 -11.41 26.30
C GLN A 104 -9.55 -12.72 27.00
N LEU A 105 -9.37 -13.85 26.30
CA LEU A 105 -9.52 -15.21 26.85
C LEU A 105 -8.29 -15.64 27.65
#